data_AF-A0A5N6X4D8-F1
#
_entry.id   AF-A0A5N6X4D8-F1
#
_cell.length_a   1.000
_cell.length_b   1.000
_cell.length_c   1.000
_cell.angle_alpha   90.00
_cell.angle_beta   90.00
_cell.angle_gamma   90.00
#
_symmetry.space_group_name_H-M   'P 1'
#
loop_
_entity.id
_entity.type
_entity.pdbx_description
1 polymer ?
#
loop_
_entity_poly.entity_id
_entity_poly.type
_entity_poly.pdbx_seq_one_letter_code
_entity_poly.pdbx_strand_id
1 'polypeptide(L)'
;MAQRQPTLLPPDIMESQLSMIDLLTAMFPSPGEVEIPASTAQCVEKLRDWCQDPTVEPSGIPSSLLLAVHLPIIEGEKTIQVNISIPLQGEDSEIEQPPPLNYTLRQPDWMSKAEVAGLATAMPQDDVLEAFEYIREEALHFLETRETAASETVTGDAEPIVRVWFYFPSLSTREKRDDLVNHAPGYSLTGFVLAGKPGVLCLEGGSADIDAYMKFIKTHSWGDIPSHQKKVSERFRETEGVQRVFSGMQEITDSLGERSGQRANRGDMQALEAWLRDRGLQEAFEKILTGPLDYLRENPGKDIRGKLIDAFNEFLEVPNDKLDVIKRIIDLLHNASLLIDDIQDSSTLRRGVPVAHSIFGVAQTINSANYAYFIAQRELTLLTNPISFSIYTEELLHLHRGQGMELHWRDTLQCPSEEEYIQMALDKTGGLFRLAIRLMQAESASGIDYVPLVETLGLLFQIRDDYQNLQSDTYSTNKGFCEDIGEGKFSYPIIHSIRSRPGDLRLLSILKQRSEDITVRKYAVEYIESTGSFDYCERKIASLLQHAREQVRTIANTAHRGSQIEKILNMLEIDKK
;
A
#
# COMPACT_ATOMS: atom_id res chain seq x y z
N MET A 1 13.58 -32.87 -51.25
CA MET A 1 13.31 -34.10 -50.48
C MET A 1 11.82 -34.34 -50.53
N ALA A 2 11.37 -35.43 -51.15
CA ALA A 2 9.95 -35.79 -51.16
C ALA A 2 9.54 -36.17 -49.74
N GLN A 3 8.50 -35.54 -49.19
CA GLN A 3 7.87 -35.98 -47.94
C GLN A 3 7.31 -37.39 -48.17
N ARG A 4 7.86 -38.40 -47.50
CA ARG A 4 7.29 -39.75 -47.47
C ARG A 4 5.95 -39.68 -46.74
N GLN A 5 4.90 -40.27 -47.30
CA GLN A 5 3.61 -40.37 -46.62
C GLN A 5 3.70 -41.42 -45.50
N PRO A 6 3.17 -41.15 -44.30
CA PRO A 6 3.15 -42.13 -43.23
C PRO A 6 2.31 -43.33 -43.64
N THR A 7 2.86 -44.54 -43.49
CA THR A 7 2.18 -45.80 -43.80
C THR A 7 1.70 -46.46 -42.53
N LEU A 8 0.64 -47.29 -42.64
CA LEU A 8 0.12 -48.09 -41.53
C LEU A 8 1.22 -49.03 -41.01
N LEU A 9 1.24 -49.27 -39.69
CA LEU A 9 2.20 -50.20 -39.10
C LEU A 9 2.03 -51.62 -39.66
N PRO A 10 3.13 -52.39 -39.84
CA PRO A 10 3.09 -53.80 -40.18
C PRO A 10 2.17 -54.61 -39.24
N PRO A 11 1.49 -55.68 -39.73
CA PRO A 11 0.50 -56.43 -38.94
C PRO A 11 1.01 -56.96 -37.59
N ASP A 12 2.27 -57.42 -37.53
CA ASP A 12 2.92 -57.91 -36.32
C ASP A 12 3.13 -56.81 -35.27
N ILE A 13 3.45 -55.60 -35.71
CA ILE A 13 3.63 -54.43 -34.85
C ILE A 13 2.28 -53.83 -34.45
N MET A 14 1.32 -53.87 -35.36
CA MET A 14 -0.06 -53.48 -35.11
C MET A 14 -0.66 -54.37 -34.01
N GLU A 15 -0.46 -55.69 -34.07
CA GLU A 15 -0.93 -56.62 -33.03
C GLU A 15 -0.31 -56.29 -31.65
N SER A 16 0.96 -55.90 -31.60
CA SER A 16 1.60 -55.42 -30.37
C SER A 16 0.95 -54.15 -29.84
N GLN A 17 0.59 -53.19 -30.70
CA GLN A 17 -0.09 -51.96 -30.29
C GLN A 17 -1.52 -52.22 -29.80
N LEU A 18 -2.25 -53.14 -30.43
CA LEU A 18 -3.60 -53.53 -30.01
C LEU A 18 -3.57 -54.31 -28.69
N SER A 19 -2.56 -55.14 -28.48
CA SER A 19 -2.36 -55.89 -27.22
C SER A 19 -2.13 -54.97 -26.02
N MET A 20 -1.61 -53.76 -26.23
CA MET A 20 -1.50 -52.75 -25.17
C MET A 20 -2.87 -52.29 -24.65
N ILE A 21 -3.88 -52.20 -25.52
CA ILE A 21 -5.25 -51.86 -25.12
C ILE A 21 -5.83 -52.98 -24.25
N ASP A 22 -5.56 -54.24 -24.60
CA ASP A 22 -5.98 -55.39 -23.79
C ASP A 22 -5.29 -55.42 -22.43
N LEU A 23 -3.99 -55.12 -22.40
CA LEU A 23 -3.22 -55.01 -21.16
C LEU A 23 -3.79 -53.91 -20.25
N LEU A 24 -4.01 -52.70 -20.77
CA LEU A 24 -4.58 -51.59 -20.02
C LEU A 24 -6.00 -51.92 -19.54
N THR A 25 -6.82 -52.54 -20.37
CA THR A 25 -8.19 -52.96 -19.99
C THR A 25 -8.17 -54.05 -18.91
N ALA A 26 -7.18 -54.95 -18.93
CA ALA A 26 -7.02 -56.00 -17.92
C ALA A 26 -6.47 -55.46 -16.58
N MET A 27 -5.60 -54.44 -16.63
CA MET A 27 -5.02 -53.80 -15.44
C MET A 27 -6.02 -52.92 -14.68
N PHE A 28 -7.03 -52.41 -15.38
CA PHE A 28 -8.04 -51.50 -14.86
C PHE A 28 -9.45 -52.06 -15.11
N PRO A 29 -9.84 -53.15 -14.40
CA PRO A 29 -11.06 -53.90 -14.69
C PRO A 29 -12.34 -53.22 -14.18
N SER A 30 -12.27 -52.15 -13.38
CA SER A 30 -13.48 -51.56 -12.79
C SER A 30 -14.22 -50.65 -13.78
N PRO A 31 -15.56 -50.60 -13.73
CA PRO A 31 -16.34 -49.72 -14.61
C PRO A 31 -15.93 -48.24 -14.47
N GLY A 32 -15.49 -47.62 -15.57
CA GLY A 32 -15.09 -46.22 -15.61
C GLY A 32 -13.59 -45.94 -15.42
N GLU A 33 -12.78 -46.97 -15.09
CA GLU A 33 -11.32 -46.80 -14.99
C GLU A 33 -10.65 -46.66 -16.36
N VAL A 34 -11.18 -47.32 -17.40
CA VAL A 34 -10.74 -47.15 -18.79
C VAL A 34 -11.91 -46.67 -19.64
N GLU A 35 -11.73 -45.52 -20.29
CA GLU A 35 -12.66 -44.97 -21.26
C GLU A 35 -12.11 -45.16 -22.66
N ILE A 36 -12.76 -46.04 -23.43
CA ILE A 36 -12.49 -46.25 -24.85
C ILE A 36 -13.64 -45.62 -25.65
N PRO A 37 -13.40 -44.54 -26.42
CA PRO A 37 -14.40 -43.96 -27.30
C PRO A 37 -14.96 -45.00 -28.27
N ALA A 38 -16.25 -44.93 -28.58
CA ALA A 38 -16.91 -45.88 -29.50
C ALA A 38 -16.23 -45.94 -30.88
N SER A 39 -15.69 -44.81 -31.36
CA SER A 39 -14.90 -44.74 -32.60
C SER A 39 -13.58 -45.51 -32.51
N THR A 40 -12.92 -45.48 -31.34
CA THR A 40 -11.69 -46.23 -31.08
C THR A 40 -11.99 -47.72 -31.05
N ALA A 41 -13.04 -48.14 -30.34
CA ALA A 41 -13.45 -49.56 -30.26
C ALA A 41 -13.77 -50.15 -31.64
N GLN A 42 -14.55 -49.45 -32.46
CA GLN A 42 -14.86 -49.86 -33.84
C GLN A 42 -13.61 -49.93 -34.72
N CYS A 43 -12.62 -49.07 -34.48
CA CYS A 43 -11.38 -49.08 -35.22
C CYS A 43 -10.48 -50.25 -34.79
N VAL A 44 -10.43 -50.57 -33.51
CA VAL A 44 -9.71 -51.72 -32.95
C VAL A 44 -10.24 -53.03 -33.53
N GLU A 45 -11.56 -53.21 -33.62
CA GLU A 45 -12.17 -54.41 -34.24
C GLU A 45 -11.71 -54.58 -35.70
N LYS A 46 -11.80 -53.51 -36.50
CA LYS A 46 -11.34 -53.53 -37.91
C LYS A 46 -9.86 -53.85 -38.06
N LEU A 47 -9.02 -53.34 -37.14
CA LEU A 47 -7.58 -53.60 -37.17
C LEU A 47 -7.26 -55.03 -36.74
N ARG A 48 -7.99 -55.60 -35.77
CA ARG A 48 -7.85 -57.02 -35.39
C ARG A 48 -8.21 -57.96 -36.54
N ASP A 49 -9.32 -57.70 -37.22
CA ASP A 49 -9.74 -58.49 -38.39
C ASP A 49 -8.67 -58.44 -39.49
N TRP A 50 -8.08 -57.27 -39.73
CA TRP A 50 -7.00 -57.09 -40.69
C TRP A 50 -5.69 -57.79 -40.28
N CYS A 51 -5.33 -57.79 -39.00
CA CYS A 51 -4.13 -58.50 -38.53
C CYS A 51 -4.25 -60.02 -38.72
N GLN A 52 -5.47 -60.57 -38.70
CA GLN A 52 -5.73 -62.00 -38.94
C GLN A 52 -5.70 -62.37 -40.43
N ASP A 53 -6.08 -61.45 -41.33
CA ASP A 53 -6.05 -61.63 -42.79
C ASP A 53 -5.56 -60.33 -43.49
N PRO A 54 -4.22 -60.13 -43.58
CA PRO A 54 -3.65 -58.87 -44.08
C PRO A 54 -3.58 -58.83 -45.62
N THR A 55 -4.71 -59.05 -46.29
CA THR A 55 -4.81 -59.05 -47.76
C THR A 55 -5.22 -57.70 -48.35
N VAL A 56 -6.01 -56.90 -47.63
CA VAL A 56 -6.44 -55.54 -48.03
C VAL A 56 -6.37 -54.60 -46.83
N GLU A 57 -5.64 -53.49 -46.94
CA GLU A 57 -5.56 -52.49 -45.87
C GLU A 57 -6.93 -51.83 -45.59
N PRO A 58 -7.32 -51.69 -44.31
CA PRO A 58 -8.59 -51.08 -43.94
C PRO A 58 -8.59 -49.57 -44.22
N SER A 59 -9.65 -49.07 -44.86
CA SER A 59 -9.82 -47.64 -45.13
C SER A 59 -10.36 -46.88 -43.91
N GLY A 60 -9.92 -45.64 -43.72
CA GLY A 60 -10.46 -44.73 -42.68
C GLY A 60 -9.87 -44.93 -41.29
N ILE A 61 -8.66 -45.50 -41.21
CA ILE A 61 -7.91 -45.64 -39.96
C ILE A 61 -7.28 -44.29 -39.57
N PRO A 62 -7.44 -43.82 -38.31
CA PRO A 62 -6.79 -42.60 -37.84
C PRO A 62 -5.28 -42.79 -37.66
N SER A 63 -4.53 -41.71 -37.51
CA SER A 63 -3.09 -41.78 -37.22
C SER A 63 -2.76 -42.36 -35.85
N SER A 64 -3.71 -42.30 -34.91
CA SER A 64 -3.57 -42.85 -33.55
C SER A 64 -4.92 -43.26 -32.96
N LEU A 65 -4.93 -44.28 -32.10
CA LEU A 65 -6.06 -44.62 -31.24
C LEU A 65 -5.99 -43.81 -29.95
N LEU A 66 -7.13 -43.32 -29.46
CA LEU A 66 -7.22 -42.54 -28.23
C LEU A 66 -8.04 -43.30 -27.19
N LEU A 67 -7.53 -43.35 -25.95
CA LEU A 67 -8.23 -43.85 -24.77
C LEU A 67 -7.84 -43.02 -23.55
N ALA A 68 -8.64 -43.09 -22.48
CA ALA A 68 -8.31 -42.45 -21.21
C ALA A 68 -8.31 -43.47 -20.07
N VAL A 69 -7.35 -43.37 -19.17
CA VAL A 69 -7.25 -44.17 -17.95
C VAL A 69 -7.40 -43.25 -16.74
N HIS A 70 -8.32 -43.58 -15.83
CA HIS A 70 -8.49 -42.89 -14.56
C HIS A 70 -7.67 -43.58 -13.48
N LEU A 71 -6.50 -43.01 -13.17
CA LEU A 71 -5.62 -43.55 -12.14
C LEU A 71 -6.13 -43.14 -10.74
N PRO A 72 -6.43 -44.10 -9.85
CA PRO A 72 -6.68 -43.79 -8.44
C PRO A 72 -5.37 -43.43 -7.74
N ILE A 73 -5.34 -42.27 -7.09
CA ILE A 73 -4.24 -41.83 -6.22
C ILE A 73 -4.57 -42.14 -4.76
N ILE A 74 -5.81 -41.85 -4.36
CA ILE A 74 -6.41 -42.31 -3.11
C ILE A 74 -7.70 -43.03 -3.48
N GLU A 75 -7.82 -44.30 -3.11
CA GLU A 75 -8.98 -45.13 -3.43
C GLU A 75 -10.29 -44.44 -3.02
N GLY A 76 -11.15 -44.17 -4.01
CA GLY A 76 -12.47 -43.57 -3.79
C GLY A 76 -12.51 -42.05 -3.58
N GLU A 77 -11.37 -41.36 -3.49
CA GLU A 77 -11.34 -39.91 -3.21
C GLU A 77 -10.71 -39.08 -4.33
N LYS A 78 -9.54 -39.48 -4.83
CA LYS A 78 -8.74 -38.66 -5.75
C LYS A 78 -8.25 -39.48 -6.93
N THR A 79 -8.61 -39.04 -8.13
CA THR A 79 -8.19 -39.65 -9.39
C THR A 79 -7.49 -38.64 -10.29
N ILE A 80 -6.62 -39.14 -11.17
CA ILE A 80 -6.00 -38.38 -12.26
C ILE A 80 -6.33 -39.06 -13.57
N GLN A 81 -6.87 -38.32 -14.53
CA GLN A 81 -7.15 -38.83 -15.87
C GLN A 81 -5.91 -38.70 -16.76
N VAL A 82 -5.43 -39.83 -17.29
CA VAL A 82 -4.34 -39.92 -18.26
C VAL A 82 -4.91 -40.24 -19.63
N ASN A 83 -4.75 -39.32 -20.59
CA ASN A 83 -5.15 -39.54 -21.98
C ASN A 83 -3.99 -40.19 -22.72
N ILE A 84 -4.22 -41.34 -23.35
CA ILE A 84 -3.22 -42.14 -24.06
C ILE A 84 -3.55 -42.13 -25.55
N SER A 85 -2.50 -41.93 -26.36
CA SER A 85 -2.52 -41.93 -27.81
C SER A 85 -1.57 -43.02 -28.32
N ILE A 86 -2.15 -44.03 -28.96
CA ILE A 86 -1.45 -45.19 -29.51
C ILE A 86 -1.22 -44.95 -31.00
N PRO A 87 0.03 -44.73 -31.45
CA PRO A 87 0.32 -44.46 -32.85
C PRO A 87 0.05 -45.69 -33.73
N LEU A 88 -0.62 -45.48 -34.87
CA LEU A 88 -0.94 -46.52 -35.85
C LEU A 88 -0.15 -46.41 -37.15
N GLN A 89 0.65 -45.36 -37.29
CA GLN A 89 1.42 -45.05 -38.50
C GLN A 89 2.87 -44.79 -38.14
N GLY A 90 3.79 -45.10 -39.06
CA GLY A 90 5.22 -44.81 -38.91
C GLY A 90 5.84 -44.23 -40.18
N GLU A 91 7.01 -43.60 -40.01
CA GLU A 91 7.71 -42.86 -41.08
C GLU A 91 8.73 -43.71 -41.87
N ASP A 92 9.06 -44.92 -41.40
CA ASP A 92 10.06 -45.81 -42.00
C ASP A 92 9.51 -47.17 -42.44
N SER A 93 10.13 -47.73 -43.48
CA SER A 93 9.75 -49.02 -44.09
C SER A 93 10.29 -50.24 -43.33
N GLU A 94 11.11 -50.02 -42.30
CA GLU A 94 11.78 -51.04 -41.47
C GLU A 94 11.58 -50.70 -39.98
N ILE A 95 10.32 -50.63 -39.54
CA ILE A 95 10.00 -50.50 -38.12
C ILE A 95 10.22 -51.88 -37.50
N GLU A 96 11.19 -52.02 -36.59
CA GLU A 96 11.45 -53.28 -35.86
C GLU A 96 10.80 -53.31 -34.47
N GLN A 97 10.38 -52.15 -33.95
CA GLN A 97 9.79 -52.00 -32.61
C GLN A 97 8.52 -51.13 -32.66
N PRO A 98 7.50 -51.43 -31.83
CA PRO A 98 6.30 -50.61 -31.77
C PRO A 98 6.62 -49.17 -31.36
N PRO A 99 6.10 -48.15 -32.07
CA PRO A 99 6.34 -46.76 -31.69
C PRO A 99 5.79 -46.46 -30.28
N PRO A 100 6.47 -45.59 -29.52
CA PRO A 100 6.11 -45.31 -28.14
C PRO A 100 4.73 -44.65 -28.03
N LEU A 101 4.07 -44.93 -26.92
CA LEU A 101 2.78 -44.35 -26.58
C LEU A 101 2.98 -42.88 -26.21
N ASN A 102 2.05 -42.02 -26.63
CA ASN A 102 2.00 -40.65 -26.14
C ASN A 102 0.93 -40.54 -25.07
N TYR A 103 1.24 -39.93 -23.92
CA TYR A 103 0.26 -39.73 -22.86
C TYR A 103 0.33 -38.33 -22.26
N THR A 104 -0.84 -37.83 -21.86
CA THR A 104 -1.00 -36.48 -21.30
C THR A 104 -1.92 -36.50 -20.09
N LEU A 105 -1.59 -35.70 -19.08
CA LEU A 105 -2.39 -35.57 -17.87
C LEU A 105 -3.49 -34.52 -18.07
N ARG A 106 -4.71 -34.86 -17.65
CA ARG A 106 -5.76 -33.85 -17.44
C ARG A 106 -5.63 -33.31 -16.03
N GLN A 107 -5.59 -31.99 -15.88
CA GLN A 107 -5.54 -31.36 -14.56
C GLN A 107 -6.75 -31.77 -13.70
N PRO A 108 -6.54 -32.44 -12.56
CA PRO A 108 -7.61 -32.74 -11.62
C PRO A 108 -7.92 -31.52 -10.74
N ASP A 109 -9.14 -31.45 -10.20
CA ASP A 109 -9.62 -30.29 -9.42
C ASP A 109 -8.84 -30.06 -8.10
N TRP A 110 -8.08 -31.05 -7.66
CA TRP A 110 -7.31 -31.02 -6.42
C TRP A 110 -5.81 -30.70 -6.62
N MET A 111 -5.33 -30.54 -7.86
CA MET A 111 -3.95 -30.13 -8.19
C MET A 111 -3.90 -28.81 -8.97
N SER A 112 -2.89 -28.00 -8.68
CA SER A 112 -2.57 -26.80 -9.42
C SER A 112 -1.96 -27.12 -10.79
N LYS A 113 -2.04 -26.15 -11.70
CA LYS A 113 -1.44 -26.28 -13.04
C LYS A 113 0.09 -26.47 -12.99
N ALA A 114 0.75 -25.91 -11.97
CA ALA A 114 2.21 -26.05 -11.79
C ALA A 114 2.59 -27.45 -11.30
N GLU A 115 1.83 -28.04 -10.36
CA GLU A 115 2.06 -29.41 -9.88
C GLU A 115 1.83 -30.42 -11.02
N VAL A 116 0.77 -30.23 -11.81
CA VAL A 116 0.50 -31.08 -12.99
C VAL A 116 1.58 -30.91 -14.06
N ALA A 117 2.09 -29.69 -14.28
CA ALA A 117 3.22 -29.46 -15.19
C ALA A 117 4.51 -30.09 -14.67
N GLY A 118 4.74 -30.07 -13.35
CA GLY A 118 5.87 -30.75 -12.70
C GLY A 118 5.81 -32.26 -12.94
N LEU A 119 4.68 -32.89 -12.62
CA LEU A 119 4.38 -34.29 -12.90
C LEU A 119 4.61 -34.64 -14.38
N ALA A 120 4.03 -33.86 -15.29
CA ALA A 120 4.14 -34.11 -16.72
C ALA A 120 5.56 -33.96 -17.27
N THR A 121 6.41 -33.13 -16.65
CA THR A 121 7.78 -32.87 -17.12
C THR A 121 8.75 -34.00 -16.75
N ALA A 122 8.56 -34.61 -15.58
CA ALA A 122 9.43 -35.65 -15.05
C ALA A 122 8.90 -37.08 -15.29
N MET A 123 7.72 -37.21 -15.88
CA MET A 123 7.11 -38.48 -16.23
C MET A 123 7.99 -39.25 -17.24
N PRO A 124 8.26 -40.54 -17.01
CA PRO A 124 8.88 -41.43 -18.01
C PRO A 124 8.15 -41.31 -19.35
N GLN A 125 8.85 -41.44 -20.49
CA GLN A 125 8.26 -41.34 -21.84
C GLN A 125 8.18 -42.67 -22.61
N ASP A 126 8.93 -43.68 -22.17
CA ASP A 126 9.11 -44.94 -22.91
C ASP A 126 8.22 -46.09 -22.41
N ASP A 127 7.75 -46.03 -21.15
CA ASP A 127 6.91 -47.06 -20.54
C ASP A 127 5.71 -46.44 -19.80
N VAL A 128 4.51 -46.78 -20.26
CA VAL A 128 3.24 -46.29 -19.73
C VAL A 128 2.97 -46.79 -18.30
N LEU A 129 3.48 -47.98 -17.94
CA LEU A 129 3.30 -48.53 -16.60
C LEU A 129 4.22 -47.86 -15.59
N GLU A 130 5.48 -47.62 -15.97
CA GLU A 130 6.39 -46.81 -15.15
C GLU A 130 5.85 -45.39 -14.99
N ALA A 131 5.25 -44.82 -16.04
CA ALA A 131 4.59 -43.52 -15.95
C ALA A 131 3.42 -43.54 -14.95
N PHE A 132 2.60 -44.60 -14.92
CA PHE A 132 1.50 -44.70 -13.95
C PHE A 132 1.96 -44.81 -12.50
N GLU A 133 3.01 -45.60 -12.24
CA GLU A 133 3.58 -45.71 -10.90
C GLU A 133 4.22 -44.40 -10.46
N TYR A 134 4.98 -43.73 -11.35
CA TYR A 134 5.52 -42.40 -11.08
C TYR A 134 4.42 -41.38 -10.74
N ILE A 135 3.33 -41.35 -11.51
CA ILE A 135 2.20 -40.46 -11.25
C ILE A 135 1.60 -40.74 -9.88
N ARG A 136 1.43 -42.02 -9.49
CA ARG A 136 0.89 -42.39 -8.18
C ARG A 136 1.78 -41.92 -7.04
N GLU A 137 3.07 -42.23 -7.09
CA GLU A 137 4.03 -41.91 -6.04
C GLU A 137 4.19 -40.39 -5.86
N GLU A 138 4.42 -39.66 -6.95
CA GLU A 138 4.66 -38.22 -6.88
C GLU A 138 3.39 -37.45 -6.48
N ALA A 139 2.21 -37.90 -6.96
CA ALA A 139 0.95 -37.31 -6.56
C ALA A 139 0.61 -37.56 -5.08
N LEU A 140 0.93 -38.74 -4.54
CA LEU A 140 0.85 -39.03 -3.10
C LEU A 140 1.81 -38.14 -2.31
N HIS A 141 3.05 -37.97 -2.78
CA HIS A 141 4.03 -37.10 -2.13
C HIS A 141 3.56 -35.63 -2.05
N PHE A 142 2.92 -35.10 -3.10
CA PHE A 142 2.30 -33.77 -3.04
C PHE A 142 1.20 -33.66 -1.97
N LEU A 143 0.43 -34.73 -1.77
CA LEU A 143 -0.63 -34.77 -0.75
C LEU A 143 -0.04 -34.85 0.67
N GLU A 144 0.97 -35.70 0.89
CA GLU A 144 1.66 -35.85 2.18
C GLU A 144 2.42 -34.57 2.57
N THR A 145 3.06 -33.90 1.61
CA THR A 145 3.75 -32.61 1.83
C THR A 145 2.77 -31.51 2.25
N ARG A 146 1.54 -31.53 1.71
CA ARG A 146 0.48 -30.59 2.11
C ARG A 146 -0.05 -30.87 3.51
N GLU A 147 -0.18 -32.14 3.91
CA GLU A 147 -0.62 -32.51 5.25
C GLU A 147 0.47 -32.25 6.31
N THR A 148 1.74 -32.50 6.00
CA THR A 148 2.86 -32.18 6.90
C THR A 148 3.07 -30.68 7.07
N ALA A 149 2.97 -29.90 5.98
CA ALA A 149 2.98 -28.43 6.07
C ALA A 149 1.78 -27.85 6.87
N ALA A 150 0.65 -28.57 6.91
CA ALA A 150 -0.51 -28.21 7.73
C ALA A 150 -0.41 -28.70 9.18
N SER A 151 0.45 -29.68 9.48
CA SER A 151 0.62 -30.27 10.81
C SER A 151 1.81 -29.66 11.60
N GLU A 152 2.87 -29.21 10.91
CA GLU A 152 4.03 -28.55 11.54
C GLU A 152 3.75 -27.12 12.06
N THR A 153 2.57 -26.56 11.78
CA THR A 153 2.12 -25.25 12.30
C THR A 153 1.30 -25.35 13.59
N VAL A 154 1.08 -26.54 14.16
CA VAL A 154 0.23 -26.72 15.36
C VAL A 154 1.04 -27.10 16.61
N THR A 155 2.08 -26.33 16.92
CA THR A 155 2.57 -26.21 18.31
C THR A 155 3.16 -24.80 18.54
N GLY A 156 2.28 -23.82 18.73
CA GLY A 156 2.63 -22.49 19.23
C GLY A 156 1.42 -21.93 19.94
N ASP A 157 1.62 -21.28 21.09
CA ASP A 157 0.58 -20.50 21.77
C ASP A 157 -0.21 -19.68 20.74
N ALA A 158 -1.55 -19.68 20.82
CA ALA A 158 -2.40 -19.02 19.84
C ALA A 158 -1.95 -17.55 19.68
N GLU A 159 -1.32 -17.23 18.55
CA GLU A 159 -0.89 -15.86 18.26
C GLU A 159 -2.09 -14.92 18.41
N PRO A 160 -1.89 -13.73 18.98
CA PRO A 160 -2.94 -12.72 19.02
C PRO A 160 -3.44 -12.48 17.60
N ILE A 161 -4.76 -12.56 17.43
CA ILE A 161 -5.40 -12.31 16.14
C ILE A 161 -5.11 -10.87 15.74
N VAL A 162 -4.71 -10.67 14.50
CA VAL A 162 -4.54 -9.35 13.89
C VAL A 162 -5.52 -9.19 12.73
N ARG A 163 -5.85 -7.94 12.37
CA ARG A 163 -6.66 -7.63 11.19
C ARG A 163 -5.86 -6.79 10.21
N VAL A 164 -5.73 -7.24 8.97
CA VAL A 164 -4.90 -6.59 7.96
C VAL A 164 -5.71 -6.24 6.72
N TRP A 165 -5.53 -5.01 6.25
CA TRP A 165 -6.23 -4.44 5.10
C TRP A 165 -5.28 -4.25 3.94
N PHE A 166 -5.62 -4.75 2.76
CA PHE A 166 -4.85 -4.61 1.53
C PHE A 166 -5.66 -3.95 0.44
N TYR A 167 -5.03 -3.03 -0.30
CA TYR A 167 -5.59 -2.45 -1.51
C TYR A 167 -4.86 -2.97 -2.75
N PHE A 168 -5.66 -3.29 -3.77
CA PHE A 168 -5.19 -3.64 -5.11
C PHE A 168 -5.54 -2.49 -6.06
N PRO A 169 -4.61 -2.01 -6.90
CA PRO A 169 -4.91 -1.00 -7.92
C PRO A 169 -6.08 -1.43 -8.83
N SER A 170 -6.17 -2.73 -9.09
CA SER A 170 -7.32 -3.35 -9.74
C SER A 170 -7.43 -4.81 -9.32
N LEU A 171 -8.63 -5.24 -8.94
CA LEU A 171 -8.96 -6.64 -8.68
C LEU A 171 -10.25 -7.01 -9.40
N SER A 172 -10.19 -7.10 -10.73
CA SER A 172 -11.36 -7.36 -11.59
C SER A 172 -11.49 -8.82 -12.04
N THR A 173 -10.39 -9.57 -12.05
CA THR A 173 -10.36 -10.97 -12.48
C THR A 173 -11.03 -11.85 -11.44
N ARG A 174 -11.97 -12.71 -11.85
CA ARG A 174 -12.70 -13.61 -10.95
C ARG A 174 -11.78 -14.70 -10.38
N GLU A 175 -11.00 -15.36 -11.22
CA GLU A 175 -10.03 -16.40 -10.83
C GLU A 175 -9.13 -15.92 -9.67
N LYS A 176 -8.59 -14.70 -9.76
CA LYS A 176 -7.74 -14.13 -8.71
C LYS A 176 -8.46 -13.91 -7.38
N ARG A 177 -9.76 -13.65 -7.40
CA ARG A 177 -10.56 -13.50 -6.19
C ARG A 177 -10.96 -14.84 -5.62
N ASP A 178 -11.27 -15.80 -6.48
CA ASP A 178 -11.50 -17.19 -6.09
C ASP A 178 -10.24 -17.74 -5.39
N ASP A 179 -9.04 -17.48 -5.92
CA ASP A 179 -7.78 -17.83 -5.24
C ASP A 179 -7.68 -17.20 -3.84
N LEU A 180 -7.99 -15.91 -3.71
CA LEU A 180 -7.96 -15.22 -2.43
C LEU A 180 -8.94 -15.86 -1.43
N VAL A 181 -10.12 -16.25 -1.88
CA VAL A 181 -11.15 -16.85 -1.03
C VAL A 181 -10.81 -18.30 -0.67
N ASN A 182 -10.41 -19.12 -1.65
CA ASN A 182 -10.25 -20.56 -1.49
C ASN A 182 -8.99 -20.94 -0.70
N HIS A 183 -7.93 -20.14 -0.77
CA HIS A 183 -6.68 -20.45 -0.06
C HIS A 183 -6.63 -19.94 1.37
N ALA A 184 -7.41 -18.90 1.72
CA ALA A 184 -7.37 -18.28 3.05
C ALA A 184 -7.69 -19.26 4.20
N PRO A 185 -8.69 -20.18 4.09
CA PRO A 185 -8.97 -21.16 5.13
C PRO A 185 -7.80 -22.11 5.44
N GLY A 186 -6.95 -22.41 4.45
CA GLY A 186 -5.75 -23.25 4.65
C GLY A 186 -4.69 -22.61 5.56
N TYR A 187 -4.77 -21.30 5.77
CA TYR A 187 -3.92 -20.52 6.68
C TYR A 187 -4.70 -20.08 7.94
N SER A 188 -5.86 -20.69 8.21
CA SER A 188 -6.76 -20.27 9.31
C SER A 188 -7.17 -18.79 9.25
N LEU A 189 -7.26 -18.23 8.04
CA LEU A 189 -7.64 -16.82 7.82
C LEU A 189 -9.13 -16.69 7.50
N THR A 190 -9.74 -15.65 8.06
CA THR A 190 -11.11 -15.21 7.76
C THR A 190 -11.09 -13.79 7.22
N GLY A 191 -12.18 -13.32 6.60
CA GLY A 191 -12.17 -11.99 6.01
C GLY A 191 -13.10 -11.80 4.83
N PHE A 192 -12.77 -10.82 4.00
CA PHE A 192 -13.48 -10.63 2.75
C PHE A 192 -12.60 -10.07 1.64
N VAL A 193 -13.04 -10.29 0.41
CA VAL A 193 -12.52 -9.64 -0.79
C VAL A 193 -13.63 -8.86 -1.50
N LEU A 194 -13.33 -7.62 -1.89
CA LEU A 194 -14.17 -6.76 -2.73
C LEU A 194 -13.45 -6.51 -4.05
N ALA A 195 -14.07 -6.90 -5.16
CA ALA A 195 -13.58 -6.56 -6.49
C ALA A 195 -13.69 -5.05 -6.72
N GLY A 196 -12.75 -4.47 -7.47
CA GLY A 196 -12.83 -3.07 -7.85
C GLY A 196 -11.53 -2.43 -8.31
N LYS A 197 -11.56 -1.10 -8.40
CA LYS A 197 -10.43 -0.20 -8.64
C LYS A 197 -10.54 1.00 -7.67
N PRO A 198 -10.08 0.87 -6.41
CA PRO A 198 -9.28 -0.23 -5.89
C PRO A 198 -10.10 -1.48 -5.56
N GLY A 199 -9.46 -2.65 -5.59
CA GLY A 199 -9.96 -3.85 -4.91
C GLY A 199 -9.53 -3.81 -3.44
N VAL A 200 -10.35 -4.37 -2.55
CA VAL A 200 -10.09 -4.36 -1.10
C VAL A 200 -10.07 -5.80 -0.58
N LEU A 201 -9.09 -6.12 0.26
CA LEU A 201 -9.00 -7.38 0.97
C LEU A 201 -8.82 -7.08 2.45
N CYS A 202 -9.62 -7.71 3.30
CA CYS A 202 -9.46 -7.69 4.74
C CYS A 202 -9.23 -9.14 5.19
N LEU A 203 -8.18 -9.36 5.99
CA LEU A 203 -7.82 -10.66 6.55
C LEU A 203 -7.75 -10.57 8.07
N GLU A 204 -8.23 -11.60 8.74
CA GLU A 204 -8.18 -11.79 10.19
C GLU A 204 -7.54 -13.14 10.51
N GLY A 205 -6.51 -13.16 11.35
CA GLY A 205 -5.78 -14.39 11.70
C GLY A 205 -4.46 -14.10 12.41
N GLY A 206 -3.57 -15.11 12.48
CA GLY A 206 -2.21 -14.93 12.98
C GLY A 206 -1.40 -14.00 12.08
N SER A 207 -0.49 -13.21 12.66
CA SER A 207 0.29 -12.25 11.88
C SER A 207 1.22 -12.96 10.90
N ALA A 208 1.86 -14.05 11.36
CA ALA A 208 2.71 -14.89 10.53
C ALA A 208 1.92 -15.59 9.41
N ASP A 209 0.70 -16.06 9.71
CA ASP A 209 -0.17 -16.72 8.74
C ASP A 209 -0.59 -15.78 7.61
N ILE A 210 -0.91 -14.52 7.93
CA ILE A 210 -1.26 -13.51 6.93
C ILE A 210 -0.06 -13.22 6.01
N ASP A 211 1.14 -13.09 6.57
CA ASP A 211 2.34 -12.81 5.78
C ASP A 211 2.71 -14.00 4.88
N ALA A 212 2.58 -15.23 5.40
CA ALA A 212 2.77 -16.46 4.64
C ALA A 212 1.74 -16.60 3.52
N TYR A 213 0.46 -16.38 3.80
CA TYR A 213 -0.62 -16.38 2.83
C TYR A 213 -0.40 -15.34 1.72
N MET A 214 -0.07 -14.09 2.07
CA MET A 214 0.17 -13.04 1.09
C MET A 214 1.42 -13.31 0.25
N LYS A 215 2.46 -13.93 0.83
CA LYS A 215 3.62 -14.42 0.08
C LYS A 215 3.19 -15.50 -0.90
N PHE A 216 2.42 -16.50 -0.49
CA PHE A 216 1.90 -17.57 -1.35
C PHE A 216 1.07 -17.01 -2.52
N ILE A 217 0.11 -16.12 -2.25
CA ILE A 217 -0.71 -15.48 -3.30
C ILE A 217 0.18 -14.76 -4.31
N LYS A 218 1.15 -13.98 -3.86
CA LYS A 218 2.04 -13.21 -4.76
C LYS A 218 3.02 -14.08 -5.55
N THR A 219 3.45 -15.21 -5.00
CA THR A 219 4.54 -16.01 -5.57
C THR A 219 4.06 -17.22 -6.35
N HIS A 220 3.09 -17.96 -5.82
CA HIS A 220 2.62 -19.23 -6.36
C HIS A 220 1.30 -19.05 -7.13
N SER A 221 0.24 -18.58 -6.48
CA SER A 221 -1.08 -18.43 -7.14
C SER A 221 -1.02 -17.39 -8.28
N TRP A 222 -0.35 -16.26 -8.06
CA TRP A 222 -0.17 -15.24 -9.10
C TRP A 222 1.18 -15.35 -9.82
N GLY A 223 1.87 -16.50 -9.76
CA GLY A 223 3.23 -16.72 -10.28
C GLY A 223 3.47 -16.15 -11.67
N ASP A 224 2.50 -16.34 -12.57
CA ASP A 224 2.53 -15.93 -13.99
C ASP A 224 2.46 -14.41 -14.22
N ILE A 225 2.19 -13.61 -13.18
CA ILE A 225 2.12 -12.15 -13.30
C ILE A 225 3.51 -11.54 -13.07
N PRO A 226 3.99 -10.63 -13.95
CA PRO A 226 5.21 -9.88 -13.70
C PRO A 226 5.16 -9.13 -12.36
N SER A 227 6.25 -9.14 -11.60
CA SER A 227 6.34 -8.51 -10.26
C SER A 227 5.87 -7.06 -10.22
N HIS A 228 6.13 -6.28 -11.28
CA HIS A 228 5.70 -4.88 -11.40
C HIS A 228 4.17 -4.68 -11.53
N GLN A 229 3.42 -5.73 -11.87
CA GLN A 229 1.95 -5.73 -11.95
C GLN A 229 1.27 -6.33 -10.71
N LYS A 230 2.03 -7.02 -9.84
CA LYS A 230 1.59 -7.55 -8.53
C LYS A 230 1.57 -6.46 -7.44
N LYS A 231 1.17 -5.24 -7.78
CA LYS A 231 1.11 -4.13 -6.82
C LYS A 231 0.00 -4.42 -5.82
N VAL A 232 0.37 -4.84 -4.62
CA VAL A 232 -0.52 -5.01 -3.47
C VAL A 232 0.09 -4.23 -2.33
N SER A 233 -0.65 -3.26 -1.82
CA SER A 233 -0.23 -2.45 -0.68
C SER A 233 -1.02 -2.86 0.55
N GLU A 234 -0.33 -3.32 1.57
CA GLU A 234 -0.86 -3.32 2.93
C GLU A 234 -1.14 -1.87 3.32
N ARG A 235 -2.32 -1.61 3.87
CA ARG A 235 -2.80 -0.27 4.19
C ARG A 235 -2.88 -0.03 5.69
N PHE A 236 -3.31 -1.04 6.42
CA PHE A 236 -3.47 -0.95 7.87
C PHE A 236 -3.41 -2.34 8.46
N ARG A 237 -2.69 -2.49 9.57
CA ARG A 237 -2.61 -3.71 10.37
C ARG A 237 -2.97 -3.36 11.81
N GLU A 238 -4.08 -3.91 12.26
CA GLU A 238 -4.59 -3.77 13.61
C GLU A 238 -4.10 -4.94 14.46
N THR A 239 -3.40 -4.66 15.55
CA THR A 239 -2.76 -5.68 16.40
C THR A 239 -3.33 -5.77 17.81
N GLU A 240 -4.07 -4.76 18.26
CA GLU A 240 -4.58 -4.68 19.63
C GLU A 240 -6.10 -4.86 19.67
N GLY A 241 -6.58 -5.71 20.59
CA GLY A 241 -8.02 -5.88 20.84
C GLY A 241 -8.83 -6.47 19.70
N VAL A 242 -8.19 -7.07 18.70
CA VAL A 242 -8.86 -7.61 17.52
C VAL A 242 -9.58 -8.92 17.85
N GLN A 243 -10.86 -8.98 17.50
CA GLN A 243 -11.65 -10.21 17.49
C GLN A 243 -12.10 -10.52 16.08
N ARG A 244 -12.25 -11.81 15.73
CA ARG A 244 -12.78 -12.21 14.43
C ARG A 244 -14.21 -11.67 14.26
N VAL A 245 -14.44 -10.95 13.18
CA VAL A 245 -15.76 -10.50 12.76
C VAL A 245 -16.33 -11.42 11.68
N PHE A 246 -15.45 -12.05 10.90
CA PHE A 246 -15.85 -12.96 9.83
C PHE A 246 -15.69 -14.42 10.27
N SER A 247 -16.71 -15.24 10.01
CA SER A 247 -16.67 -16.68 10.27
C SER A 247 -15.89 -17.47 9.21
N GLY A 248 -15.60 -16.84 8.07
CA GLY A 248 -14.90 -17.43 6.93
C GLY A 248 -14.36 -16.35 6.00
N MET A 249 -13.73 -16.76 4.90
CA MET A 249 -13.33 -15.86 3.82
C MET A 249 -14.43 -15.79 2.75
N GLN A 250 -14.81 -14.61 2.29
CA GLN A 250 -15.91 -14.44 1.32
C GLN A 250 -15.66 -13.32 0.30
N GLU A 251 -16.17 -13.48 -0.92
CA GLU A 251 -16.29 -12.37 -1.88
C GLU A 251 -17.60 -11.59 -1.62
N ILE A 252 -17.50 -10.28 -1.40
CA ILE A 252 -18.66 -9.43 -1.07
C ILE A 252 -19.12 -8.54 -2.24
N THR A 253 -18.47 -8.64 -3.41
CA THR A 253 -18.72 -7.77 -4.58
C THR A 253 -20.19 -7.69 -4.97
N ASP A 254 -20.91 -8.82 -4.95
CA ASP A 254 -22.33 -8.88 -5.35
C ASP A 254 -23.29 -8.67 -4.18
N SER A 255 -22.77 -8.50 -2.95
CA SER A 255 -23.55 -8.30 -1.73
C SER A 255 -23.70 -6.83 -1.32
N LEU A 256 -22.94 -5.93 -1.95
CA LEU A 256 -22.99 -4.48 -1.71
C LEU A 256 -23.88 -3.79 -2.75
N GLY A 257 -25.11 -3.42 -2.36
CA GLY A 257 -26.03 -2.57 -3.13
C GLY A 257 -27.15 -3.29 -3.89
N GLU A 258 -28.28 -2.59 -4.10
CA GLU A 258 -29.40 -3.09 -4.91
C GLU A 258 -29.05 -3.06 -6.41
N ARG A 259 -29.51 -4.07 -7.16
CA ARG A 259 -29.40 -4.17 -8.63
C ARG A 259 -30.32 -3.15 -9.32
N SER A 260 -29.99 -1.87 -9.21
CA SER A 260 -30.71 -0.78 -9.85
C SER A 260 -29.82 -0.11 -10.91
N GLY A 261 -30.02 -0.47 -12.18
CA GLY A 261 -29.51 0.28 -13.34
C GLY A 261 -28.15 -0.14 -13.90
N GLN A 262 -27.93 0.12 -15.19
CA GLN A 262 -26.84 -0.37 -16.03
C GLN A 262 -25.43 -0.18 -15.43
N ARG A 263 -24.67 -1.28 -15.35
CA ARG A 263 -23.35 -1.49 -14.73
C ARG A 263 -23.35 -1.32 -13.22
N ALA A 264 -23.45 -2.45 -12.50
CA ALA A 264 -23.16 -2.54 -11.08
C ALA A 264 -21.79 -1.88 -10.79
N ASN A 265 -21.77 -0.84 -9.96
CA ASN A 265 -20.55 -0.19 -9.49
C ASN A 265 -19.82 -1.18 -8.57
N ARG A 266 -18.93 -1.99 -9.15
CA ARG A 266 -18.04 -2.95 -8.46
C ARG A 266 -16.97 -2.23 -7.64
N GLY A 267 -17.35 -1.31 -6.76
CA GLY A 267 -16.45 -0.42 -6.04
C GLY A 267 -17.18 0.69 -5.30
N ASP A 268 -18.45 0.47 -4.92
CA ASP A 268 -19.20 1.42 -4.12
C ASP A 268 -18.63 1.44 -2.69
N MET A 269 -17.72 2.38 -2.45
CA MET A 269 -17.07 2.58 -1.16
C MET A 269 -18.05 3.06 -0.08
N GLN A 270 -19.14 3.72 -0.46
CA GLN A 270 -20.17 4.15 0.48
C GLN A 270 -20.99 2.94 0.95
N ALA A 271 -21.35 2.04 0.04
CA ALA A 271 -21.99 0.78 0.39
C ALA A 271 -21.06 -0.11 1.24
N LEU A 272 -19.76 -0.15 0.92
CA LEU A 272 -18.77 -0.85 1.73
C LEU A 272 -18.68 -0.26 3.15
N GLU A 273 -18.59 1.07 3.28
CA GLU A 273 -18.53 1.73 4.58
C GLU A 273 -19.76 1.43 5.43
N ALA A 274 -20.97 1.47 4.85
CA ALA A 274 -22.21 1.11 5.52
C ALA A 274 -22.20 -0.38 5.96
N TRP A 275 -21.77 -1.28 5.08
CA TRP A 275 -21.69 -2.72 5.37
C TRP A 275 -20.68 -3.06 6.47
N LEU A 276 -19.57 -2.30 6.54
CA LEU A 276 -18.57 -2.40 7.59
C LEU A 276 -19.05 -1.79 8.92
N ARG A 277 -19.81 -0.69 8.87
CA ARG A 277 -20.44 -0.07 10.04
C ARG A 277 -21.37 -1.04 10.77
N ASP A 278 -22.21 -1.77 10.03
CA ASP A 278 -23.11 -2.78 10.59
C ASP A 278 -22.36 -3.94 11.29
N ARG A 279 -21.05 -4.06 11.05
CA ARG A 279 -20.14 -5.06 11.63
C ARG A 279 -19.15 -4.49 12.64
N GLY A 280 -19.29 -3.21 12.99
CA GLY A 280 -18.37 -2.52 13.92
C GLY A 280 -16.97 -2.28 13.35
N LEU A 281 -16.77 -2.38 12.03
CA LEU A 281 -15.47 -2.22 11.36
C LEU A 281 -15.27 -0.85 10.70
N GLN A 282 -16.18 0.10 10.92
CA GLN A 282 -16.07 1.44 10.33
C GLN A 282 -14.77 2.14 10.74
N GLU A 283 -14.45 2.16 12.03
CA GLU A 283 -13.23 2.84 12.52
C GLU A 283 -11.97 2.20 11.94
N ALA A 284 -11.91 0.86 11.87
CA ALA A 284 -10.78 0.13 11.28
C ALA A 284 -10.62 0.44 9.78
N PHE A 285 -11.72 0.69 9.07
CA PHE A 285 -11.70 1.09 7.67
C PHE A 285 -11.29 2.56 7.48
N GLU A 286 -11.76 3.45 8.35
CA GLU A 286 -11.32 4.86 8.37
C GLU A 286 -9.81 4.97 8.64
N LYS A 287 -9.25 4.09 9.49
CA LYS A 287 -7.80 3.99 9.74
C LYS A 287 -6.96 3.72 8.49
N ILE A 288 -7.53 3.10 7.44
CA ILE A 288 -6.84 2.97 6.15
C ILE A 288 -6.60 4.33 5.51
N LEU A 289 -7.59 5.23 5.59
CA LEU A 289 -7.51 6.57 5.04
C LEU A 289 -6.64 7.47 5.92
N THR A 290 -6.62 7.26 7.23
CA THR A 290 -5.83 8.08 8.17
C THR A 290 -4.45 7.51 8.50
N GLY A 291 -4.06 6.34 7.98
CA GLY A 291 -2.78 5.69 8.30
C GLY A 291 -1.55 6.61 8.32
N PRO A 292 -1.27 7.41 7.26
CA PRO A 292 -0.18 8.41 7.28
C PRO A 292 -0.31 9.46 8.40
N LEU A 293 -1.54 9.88 8.72
CA LEU A 293 -1.84 10.86 9.77
C LEU A 293 -1.60 10.24 11.16
N ASP A 294 -2.05 9.01 11.36
CA ASP A 294 -1.93 8.30 12.63
C ASP A 294 -0.46 7.96 12.92
N TYR A 295 0.29 7.52 11.91
CA TYR A 295 1.75 7.33 12.02
C TYR A 295 2.49 8.59 12.49
N LEU A 296 2.10 9.76 11.99
CA LEU A 296 2.70 11.03 12.42
C LEU A 296 2.29 11.41 13.85
N ARG A 297 1.08 11.04 14.28
CA ARG A 297 0.56 11.29 15.63
C ARG A 297 1.19 10.38 16.69
N GLU A 298 1.54 9.15 16.34
CA GLU A 298 2.27 8.21 17.21
C GLU A 298 3.66 8.73 17.62
N ASN A 299 4.21 9.68 16.85
CA ASN A 299 5.48 10.33 17.12
C ASN A 299 5.26 11.80 17.48
N PRO A 300 4.71 12.15 18.66
CA PRO A 300 4.27 13.51 18.96
C PRO A 300 5.42 14.51 19.04
N GLY A 301 5.14 15.74 18.59
CA GLY A 301 6.07 16.87 18.73
C GLY A 301 5.95 17.57 20.10
N LYS A 302 6.56 18.75 20.24
CA LYS A 302 6.54 19.55 21.48
C LYS A 302 5.17 20.17 21.86
N ASP A 303 4.16 19.93 21.03
CA ASP A 303 2.80 20.49 21.07
C ASP A 303 2.74 21.97 21.49
N ILE A 304 3.43 22.82 20.71
CA ILE A 304 3.46 24.25 21.00
C ILE A 304 2.11 24.91 20.69
N ARG A 305 1.37 24.37 19.72
CA ARG A 305 0.06 24.90 19.28
C ARG A 305 -1.01 24.66 20.34
N GLY A 306 -1.10 23.46 20.92
CA GLY A 306 -2.02 23.18 22.03
C GLY A 306 -1.74 24.09 23.23
N LYS A 307 -0.47 24.23 23.62
CA LYS A 307 -0.04 25.16 24.70
C LYS A 307 -0.40 26.61 24.41
N LEU A 308 -0.27 27.05 23.16
CA LEU A 308 -0.62 28.40 22.76
C LEU A 308 -2.14 28.61 22.83
N ILE A 309 -2.94 27.67 22.33
CA ILE A 309 -4.40 27.69 22.49
C ILE A 309 -4.78 27.82 23.97
N ASP A 310 -4.18 27.01 24.84
CA ASP A 310 -4.43 27.07 26.29
C ASP A 310 -4.04 28.42 26.90
N ALA A 311 -2.90 28.98 26.48
CA ALA A 311 -2.43 30.26 26.96
C ALA A 311 -3.33 31.42 26.54
N PHE A 312 -3.85 31.41 25.30
CA PHE A 312 -4.84 32.38 24.85
C PHE A 312 -6.20 32.18 25.52
N ASN A 313 -6.54 30.95 25.91
CA ASN A 313 -7.79 30.67 26.59
C ASN A 313 -7.87 31.29 28.01
N GLU A 314 -6.73 31.65 28.62
CA GLU A 314 -6.75 32.48 29.85
C GLU A 314 -7.50 33.80 29.64
N PHE A 315 -7.45 34.35 28.42
CA PHE A 315 -8.07 35.61 28.03
C PHE A 315 -9.42 35.44 27.34
N LEU A 316 -9.53 34.43 26.47
CA LEU A 316 -10.71 34.21 25.63
C LEU A 316 -11.81 33.44 26.35
N GLU A 317 -11.50 32.67 27.39
CA GLU A 317 -12.49 31.92 28.19
C GLU A 317 -13.53 31.17 27.34
N VAL A 318 -13.07 30.50 26.28
CA VAL A 318 -13.93 29.75 25.36
C VAL A 318 -14.55 28.58 26.12
N PRO A 319 -15.85 28.26 25.92
CA PRO A 319 -16.47 27.07 26.51
C PRO A 319 -15.67 25.80 26.19
N ASN A 320 -15.47 24.93 27.18
CA ASN A 320 -14.59 23.76 27.06
C ASN A 320 -14.96 22.84 25.89
N ASP A 321 -16.26 22.62 25.64
CA ASP A 321 -16.74 21.79 24.53
C ASP A 321 -16.32 22.36 23.17
N LYS A 322 -16.29 23.70 23.03
CA LYS A 322 -15.84 24.39 21.81
C LYS A 322 -14.33 24.44 21.72
N LEU A 323 -13.64 24.66 22.83
CA LEU A 323 -12.18 24.65 22.88
C LEU A 323 -11.62 23.30 22.44
N ASP A 324 -12.23 22.19 22.87
CA ASP A 324 -11.83 20.85 22.47
C ASP A 324 -12.03 20.61 20.96
N VAL A 325 -13.13 21.11 20.39
CA VAL A 325 -13.35 21.09 18.93
C VAL A 325 -12.25 21.87 18.20
N ILE A 326 -11.96 23.10 18.65
CA ILE A 326 -10.92 23.94 18.04
C ILE A 326 -9.56 23.26 18.12
N LYS A 327 -9.18 22.67 19.27
CA LYS A 327 -7.94 21.92 19.41
C LYS A 327 -7.85 20.76 18.42
N ARG A 328 -8.93 19.98 18.24
CA ARG A 328 -8.97 18.88 17.25
C ARG A 328 -8.79 19.39 15.82
N ILE A 329 -9.44 20.49 15.45
CA ILE A 329 -9.30 21.12 14.12
C ILE A 329 -7.85 21.51 13.87
N ILE A 330 -7.23 22.22 14.82
CA ILE A 330 -5.86 22.71 14.67
C ILE A 330 -4.85 21.56 14.65
N ASP A 331 -5.05 20.51 15.46
CA ASP A 331 -4.20 19.31 15.42
C ASP A 331 -4.31 18.57 14.07
N LEU A 332 -5.53 18.35 13.57
CA LEU A 332 -5.76 17.72 12.26
C LEU A 332 -5.06 18.49 11.14
N LEU A 333 -5.28 19.80 11.08
CA LEU A 333 -4.68 20.66 10.06
C LEU A 333 -3.16 20.73 10.17
N HIS A 334 -2.62 20.78 11.39
CA HIS A 334 -1.19 20.83 11.60
C HIS A 334 -0.52 19.55 11.09
N ASN A 335 -1.03 18.39 11.47
CA ASN A 335 -0.46 17.11 11.03
C ASN A 335 -0.66 16.91 9.53
N ALA A 336 -1.82 17.30 8.99
CA ALA A 336 -2.06 17.25 7.54
C ALA A 336 -1.11 18.16 6.75
N SER A 337 -0.85 19.38 7.21
CA SER A 337 0.10 20.27 6.53
C SER A 337 1.52 19.74 6.60
N LEU A 338 1.95 19.12 7.71
CA LEU A 338 3.27 18.47 7.80
C LEU A 338 3.43 17.33 6.78
N LEU A 339 2.41 16.49 6.59
CA LEU A 339 2.44 15.41 5.59
C LEU A 339 2.65 15.95 4.17
N ILE A 340 1.98 17.06 3.83
CA ILE A 340 2.12 17.71 2.51
C ILE A 340 3.46 18.42 2.38
N ASP A 341 3.91 19.14 3.42
CA ASP A 341 5.18 19.87 3.46
C ASP A 341 6.36 18.90 3.27
N ASP A 342 6.39 17.79 4.01
CA ASP A 342 7.44 16.77 3.87
C ASP A 342 7.52 16.21 2.42
N ILE A 343 6.40 16.09 1.71
CA ILE A 343 6.39 15.69 0.29
C ILE A 343 6.90 16.83 -0.60
N GLN A 344 6.43 18.05 -0.38
CA GLN A 344 6.78 19.22 -1.18
C GLN A 344 8.26 19.56 -1.09
N ASP A 345 8.87 19.28 0.06
CA ASP A 345 10.28 19.52 0.35
C ASP A 345 11.18 18.31 0.09
N SER A 346 10.59 17.14 -0.21
CA SER A 346 11.33 15.88 -0.36
C SER A 346 12.13 15.53 0.89
N SER A 347 11.61 15.85 2.07
CA SER A 347 12.24 15.57 3.36
C SER A 347 12.37 14.07 3.57
N THR A 348 13.40 13.64 4.29
CA THR A 348 13.66 12.21 4.53
C THR A 348 13.22 11.75 5.93
N LEU A 349 13.33 12.66 6.90
CA LEU A 349 13.00 12.39 8.30
C LEU A 349 12.03 13.46 8.85
N ARG A 350 11.21 13.04 9.80
CA ARG A 350 10.42 13.92 10.66
C ARG A 350 10.46 13.41 12.08
N ARG A 351 10.85 14.28 13.03
CA ARG A 351 10.93 13.93 14.46
C ARG A 351 11.81 12.70 14.72
N GLY A 352 12.87 12.53 13.92
CA GLY A 352 13.83 11.43 14.04
C GLY A 352 13.37 10.09 13.42
N VAL A 353 12.18 10.03 12.81
CA VAL A 353 11.67 8.83 12.14
C VAL A 353 11.45 9.09 10.64
N PRO A 354 11.41 8.06 9.77
CA PRO A 354 11.12 8.24 8.35
C PRO A 354 9.80 8.98 8.11
N VAL A 355 9.77 9.85 7.12
CA VAL A 355 8.56 10.56 6.68
C VAL A 355 7.47 9.59 6.20
N ALA A 356 6.20 9.94 6.42
CA ALA A 356 5.07 9.06 6.10
C ALA A 356 5.02 8.64 4.63
N HIS A 357 5.39 9.54 3.70
CA HIS A 357 5.37 9.23 2.27
C HIS A 357 6.43 8.21 1.84
N SER A 358 7.48 7.99 2.64
CA SER A 358 8.45 6.91 2.43
C SER A 358 7.90 5.54 2.83
N ILE A 359 6.91 5.50 3.73
CA ILE A 359 6.27 4.26 4.23
C ILE A 359 5.01 3.95 3.42
N PHE A 360 4.10 4.91 3.32
CA PHE A 360 2.77 4.75 2.72
C PHE A 360 2.71 5.13 1.24
N GLY A 361 3.79 5.74 0.73
CA GLY A 361 3.86 6.32 -0.61
C GLY A 361 3.28 7.73 -0.69
N VAL A 362 3.75 8.49 -1.69
CA VAL A 362 3.34 9.88 -1.93
C VAL A 362 1.82 10.00 -2.15
N ALA A 363 1.25 9.16 -3.01
CA ALA A 363 -0.17 9.26 -3.37
C ALA A 363 -1.11 9.06 -2.17
N GLN A 364 -0.82 8.07 -1.30
CA GLN A 364 -1.62 7.83 -0.11
C GLN A 364 -1.47 8.98 0.88
N THR A 365 -0.24 9.45 1.09
CA THR A 365 0.05 10.53 2.03
C THR A 365 -0.67 11.82 1.65
N ILE A 366 -0.68 12.18 0.35
CA ILE A 366 -1.46 13.30 -0.17
C ILE A 366 -2.95 13.10 0.08
N ASN A 367 -3.49 11.91 -0.24
CA ASN A 367 -4.90 11.62 -0.04
C ASN A 367 -5.32 11.74 1.42
N SER A 368 -4.53 11.17 2.34
CA SER A 368 -4.77 11.21 3.78
C SER A 368 -4.71 12.63 4.35
N ALA A 369 -3.74 13.42 3.93
CA ALA A 369 -3.65 14.82 4.35
C ALA A 369 -4.83 15.66 3.82
N ASN A 370 -5.20 15.50 2.56
CA ASN A 370 -6.35 16.19 1.97
C ASN A 370 -7.66 15.77 2.66
N TYR A 371 -7.82 14.48 2.96
CA TYR A 371 -8.97 13.97 3.70
C TYR A 371 -9.07 14.61 5.09
N ALA A 372 -7.94 14.75 5.79
CA ALA A 372 -7.90 15.43 7.09
C ALA A 372 -8.33 16.90 7.04
N TYR A 373 -8.08 17.62 5.92
CA TYR A 373 -8.65 18.97 5.73
C TYR A 373 -10.19 18.93 5.72
N PHE A 374 -10.82 17.96 5.06
CA PHE A 374 -12.28 17.88 5.04
C PHE A 374 -12.87 17.36 6.36
N ILE A 375 -12.15 16.51 7.10
CA ILE A 375 -12.54 16.16 8.48
C ILE A 375 -12.51 17.40 9.37
N ALA A 376 -11.43 18.18 9.32
CA ALA A 376 -11.31 19.42 10.09
C ALA A 376 -12.42 20.42 9.73
N GLN A 377 -12.78 20.52 8.44
CA GLN A 377 -13.91 21.33 7.99
C GLN A 377 -15.26 20.81 8.53
N ARG A 378 -15.46 19.49 8.59
CA ARG A 378 -16.67 18.88 9.17
C ARG A 378 -16.81 19.21 10.65
N GLU A 379 -15.72 19.18 11.42
CA GLU A 379 -15.74 19.51 12.86
C GLU A 379 -16.26 20.93 13.14
N LEU A 380 -16.16 21.87 12.18
CA LEU A 380 -16.71 23.23 12.33
C LEU A 380 -18.23 23.24 12.57
N THR A 381 -18.97 22.19 12.17
CA THR A 381 -20.41 22.11 12.44
C THR A 381 -20.74 21.96 13.93
N LEU A 382 -19.74 21.64 14.77
CA LEU A 382 -19.87 21.53 16.22
C LEU A 382 -19.66 22.88 16.94
N LEU A 383 -19.19 23.90 16.22
CA LEU A 383 -19.07 25.27 16.70
C LEU A 383 -20.40 26.03 16.56
N THR A 384 -20.60 27.05 17.38
CA THR A 384 -21.88 27.77 17.45
C THR A 384 -21.99 28.82 16.35
N ASN A 385 -20.87 29.47 16.04
CA ASN A 385 -20.83 30.65 15.18
C ASN A 385 -20.58 30.25 13.72
N PRO A 386 -21.49 30.56 12.78
CA PRO A 386 -21.35 30.19 11.38
C PRO A 386 -20.16 30.87 10.69
N ILE A 387 -19.65 31.98 11.24
CA ILE A 387 -18.45 32.65 10.71
C ILE A 387 -17.21 31.73 10.70
N SER A 388 -17.22 30.68 11.52
CA SER A 388 -16.16 29.67 11.61
C SER A 388 -15.80 29.05 10.25
N PHE A 389 -16.77 28.85 9.36
CA PHE A 389 -16.53 28.34 7.99
C PHE A 389 -15.77 29.35 7.12
N SER A 390 -16.12 30.63 7.22
CA SER A 390 -15.43 31.70 6.48
C SER A 390 -14.01 31.87 6.99
N ILE A 391 -13.83 31.93 8.32
CA ILE A 391 -12.51 31.99 8.96
C ILE A 391 -11.66 30.81 8.49
N TYR A 392 -12.17 29.58 8.58
CA TYR A 392 -11.46 28.39 8.14
C TYR A 392 -11.01 28.49 6.68
N THR A 393 -11.93 28.86 5.78
CA THR A 393 -11.63 28.93 4.35
C THR A 393 -10.61 30.02 4.04
N GLU A 394 -10.75 31.20 4.64
CA GLU A 394 -9.79 32.31 4.49
C GLU A 394 -8.40 31.88 4.93
N GLU A 395 -8.27 31.32 6.14
CA GLU A 395 -6.97 30.98 6.70
C GLU A 395 -6.27 29.83 5.97
N LEU A 396 -7.04 28.85 5.47
CA LEU A 396 -6.47 27.81 4.61
C LEU A 396 -5.96 28.38 3.27
N LEU A 397 -6.67 29.35 2.69
CA LEU A 397 -6.20 30.04 1.47
C LEU A 397 -4.93 30.83 1.74
N HIS A 398 -4.83 31.53 2.88
CA HIS A 398 -3.61 32.21 3.31
C HIS A 398 -2.44 31.23 3.45
N LEU A 399 -2.65 30.10 4.14
CA LEU A 399 -1.61 29.07 4.30
C LEU A 399 -1.06 28.59 2.95
N HIS A 400 -1.94 28.30 1.98
CA HIS A 400 -1.51 27.85 0.65
C HIS A 400 -0.85 28.96 -0.18
N ARG A 401 -1.25 30.23 -0.02
CA ARG A 401 -0.57 31.37 -0.66
C ARG A 401 0.86 31.51 -0.15
N GLY A 402 1.05 31.46 1.17
CA GLY A 402 2.37 31.49 1.81
C GLY A 402 3.25 30.35 1.31
N GLN A 403 2.75 29.10 1.34
CA GLN A 403 3.46 27.94 0.79
C GLN A 403 3.81 28.13 -0.69
N GLY A 404 2.87 28.63 -1.50
CA GLY A 404 3.09 28.87 -2.92
C GLY A 404 4.19 29.89 -3.21
N MET A 405 4.30 30.94 -2.40
CA MET A 405 5.38 31.94 -2.52
C MET A 405 6.75 31.31 -2.25
N GLU A 406 6.89 30.54 -1.17
CA GLU A 406 8.13 29.84 -0.82
C GLU A 406 8.56 28.86 -1.92
N LEU A 407 7.63 28.02 -2.40
CA LEU A 407 7.87 27.07 -3.50
C LEU A 407 8.31 27.80 -4.77
N HIS A 408 7.63 28.90 -5.11
CA HIS A 408 7.98 29.71 -6.28
C HIS A 408 9.41 30.24 -6.19
N TRP A 409 9.81 30.82 -5.07
CA TRP A 409 11.17 31.33 -4.88
C TRP A 409 12.21 30.22 -4.97
N ARG A 410 11.97 29.11 -4.25
CA ARG A 410 12.83 27.92 -4.25
C ARG A 410 13.05 27.36 -5.65
N ASP A 411 11.99 27.23 -6.45
CA ASP A 411 12.05 26.58 -7.75
C ASP A 411 12.52 27.52 -8.89
N THR A 412 12.31 28.83 -8.75
CA THR A 412 12.82 29.85 -9.68
C THR A 412 14.20 30.40 -9.30
N LEU A 413 14.70 30.06 -8.11
CA LEU A 413 15.92 30.61 -7.50
C LEU A 413 15.90 32.14 -7.36
N GLN A 414 14.72 32.72 -7.21
CA GLN A 414 14.56 34.14 -6.96
C GLN A 414 14.56 34.40 -5.45
N CYS A 415 15.65 34.99 -4.95
CA CYS A 415 15.72 35.39 -3.54
C CYS A 415 14.72 36.53 -3.25
N PRO A 416 13.78 36.36 -2.30
CA PRO A 416 12.82 37.41 -1.96
C PRO A 416 13.49 38.59 -1.22
N SER A 417 12.74 39.69 -1.07
CA SER A 417 13.02 40.74 -0.09
C SER A 417 12.66 40.28 1.33
N GLU A 418 13.11 41.04 2.33
CA GLU A 418 12.72 40.76 3.72
C GLU A 418 11.22 40.98 3.93
N GLU A 419 10.64 42.01 3.31
CA GLU A 419 9.20 42.29 3.37
C GLU A 419 8.36 41.19 2.74
N GLU A 420 8.79 40.68 1.58
CA GLU A 420 8.15 39.54 0.92
C GLU A 420 8.19 38.29 1.80
N TYR A 421 9.35 37.99 2.41
CA TYR A 421 9.49 36.89 3.36
C TYR A 421 8.56 37.04 4.57
N ILE A 422 8.48 38.24 5.15
CA ILE A 422 7.59 38.50 6.29
C ILE A 422 6.13 38.20 5.91
N GLN A 423 5.68 38.68 4.74
CA GLN A 423 4.33 38.40 4.26
C GLN A 423 4.09 36.89 4.08
N MET A 424 5.04 36.18 3.47
CA MET A 424 4.97 34.72 3.33
C MET A 424 4.86 34.03 4.69
N ALA A 425 5.68 34.42 5.67
CA ALA A 425 5.68 33.83 7.01
C ALA A 425 4.35 34.06 7.76
N LEU A 426 3.76 35.24 7.61
CA LEU A 426 2.45 35.58 8.17
C LEU A 426 1.31 34.77 7.53
N ASP A 427 1.45 34.41 6.26
CA ASP A 427 0.50 33.57 5.54
C ASP A 427 0.68 32.08 5.86
N LYS A 428 1.90 31.54 5.81
CA LYS A 428 2.22 30.11 6.03
C LYS A 428 2.08 29.68 7.49
N THR A 429 2.91 30.24 8.38
CA THR A 429 2.96 29.83 9.80
C THR A 429 1.99 30.65 10.64
N GLY A 430 1.83 31.94 10.33
CA GLY A 430 0.82 32.79 10.95
C GLY A 430 -0.60 32.31 10.69
N GLY A 431 -0.90 31.76 9.50
CA GLY A 431 -2.24 31.33 9.11
C GLY A 431 -2.88 30.30 10.04
N LEU A 432 -2.14 29.26 10.46
CA LEU A 432 -2.70 28.24 11.35
C LEU A 432 -2.88 28.75 12.80
N PHE A 433 -1.99 29.62 13.28
CA PHE A 433 -2.18 30.26 14.58
C PHE A 433 -3.35 31.25 14.56
N ARG A 434 -3.46 32.05 13.49
CA ARG A 434 -4.55 33.00 13.27
C ARG A 434 -5.89 32.29 13.16
N LEU A 435 -5.94 31.14 12.48
CA LEU A 435 -7.11 30.27 12.48
C LEU A 435 -7.55 29.87 13.88
N ALA A 436 -6.62 29.35 14.70
CA ALA A 436 -6.93 28.93 16.07
C ALA A 436 -7.56 30.09 16.87
N ILE A 437 -6.91 31.25 16.85
CA ILE A 437 -7.34 32.39 17.66
C ILE A 437 -8.61 33.06 17.11
N ARG A 438 -8.79 33.15 15.79
CA ARG A 438 -10.03 33.66 15.20
C ARG A 438 -11.22 32.75 15.49
N LEU A 439 -11.05 31.43 15.47
CA LEU A 439 -12.09 30.49 15.89
C LEU A 439 -12.42 30.63 17.38
N MET A 440 -11.39 30.77 18.24
CA MET A 440 -11.60 31.02 19.67
C MET A 440 -12.32 32.34 19.92
N GLN A 441 -11.95 33.42 19.23
CA GLN A 441 -12.63 34.71 19.30
C GLN A 441 -14.10 34.61 18.87
N ALA A 442 -14.41 33.80 17.86
CA ALA A 442 -15.78 33.61 17.38
C ALA A 442 -16.70 32.90 18.39
N GLU A 443 -16.12 32.10 19.30
CA GLU A 443 -16.81 31.36 20.37
C GLU A 443 -16.59 31.98 21.76
N SER A 444 -15.96 33.17 21.83
CA SER A 444 -15.66 33.90 23.05
C SER A 444 -16.58 35.13 23.20
N ALA A 445 -16.81 35.57 24.44
CA ALA A 445 -17.43 36.87 24.71
C ALA A 445 -16.44 38.04 24.65
N SER A 446 -15.13 37.78 24.48
CA SER A 446 -14.09 38.80 24.46
C SER A 446 -14.20 39.66 23.20
N GLY A 447 -14.21 40.98 23.36
CA GLY A 447 -14.20 41.95 22.25
C GLY A 447 -12.80 42.46 21.86
N ILE A 448 -11.74 41.90 22.44
CA ILE A 448 -10.36 42.27 22.15
C ILE A 448 -9.90 41.56 20.87
N ASP A 449 -9.19 42.27 20.00
CA ASP A 449 -8.55 41.67 18.83
C ASP A 449 -7.15 41.15 19.20
N TYR A 450 -6.97 39.83 19.12
CA TYR A 450 -5.71 39.16 19.45
C TYR A 450 -4.87 38.88 18.19
N VAL A 451 -5.39 39.13 16.98
CA VAL A 451 -4.70 38.84 15.72
C VAL A 451 -3.31 39.50 15.63
N PRO A 452 -3.10 40.78 16.01
CA PRO A 452 -1.78 41.40 15.93
C PRO A 452 -0.69 40.71 16.77
N LEU A 453 -1.08 40.19 17.94
CA LEU A 453 -0.16 39.41 18.79
C LEU A 453 0.16 38.07 18.13
N VAL A 454 -0.84 37.40 17.57
CA VAL A 454 -0.68 36.11 16.91
C VAL A 454 0.20 36.21 15.67
N GLU A 455 0.07 37.28 14.89
CA GLU A 455 0.93 37.55 13.73
C GLU A 455 2.38 37.75 14.14
N THR A 456 2.61 38.51 15.22
CA THR A 456 3.95 38.70 15.79
C THR A 456 4.55 37.37 16.26
N LEU A 457 3.77 36.55 16.96
CA LEU A 457 4.18 35.20 17.38
C LEU A 457 4.46 34.30 16.17
N GLY A 458 3.61 34.30 15.15
CA GLY A 458 3.78 33.49 13.94
C GLY A 458 5.08 33.82 13.21
N LEU A 459 5.39 35.11 13.05
CA LEU A 459 6.64 35.56 12.46
C LEU A 459 7.86 35.17 13.31
N LEU A 460 7.76 35.35 14.64
CA LEU A 460 8.79 34.93 15.58
C LEU A 460 9.06 33.42 15.49
N PHE A 461 8.01 32.59 15.42
CA PHE A 461 8.10 31.15 15.28
C PHE A 461 8.82 30.74 13.99
N GLN A 462 8.46 31.36 12.86
CA GLN A 462 9.08 31.04 11.57
C GLN A 462 10.56 31.40 11.56
N ILE A 463 10.91 32.64 11.91
CA ILE A 463 12.32 33.09 11.90
C ILE A 463 13.18 32.27 12.86
N ARG A 464 12.61 31.86 14.00
CA ARG A 464 13.28 31.00 14.96
C ARG A 464 13.46 29.57 14.43
N ASP A 465 12.49 28.99 13.72
CA ASP A 465 12.64 27.65 13.10
C ASP A 465 13.74 27.68 12.04
N ASP A 466 13.74 28.69 11.17
CA ASP A 466 14.77 28.93 10.15
C ASP A 466 16.18 29.07 10.77
N TYR A 467 16.29 29.82 11.88
CA TYR A 467 17.56 29.95 12.61
C TYR A 467 18.00 28.59 13.22
N GLN A 468 17.08 27.87 13.85
CA GLN A 468 17.38 26.59 14.51
C GLN A 468 17.72 25.48 13.52
N ASN A 469 17.16 25.50 12.31
CA ASN A 469 17.51 24.56 11.23
C ASN A 469 19.01 24.59 10.91
N LEU A 470 19.64 25.78 10.99
CA LEU A 470 21.05 25.96 10.64
C LEU A 470 22.02 25.88 11.84
N GLN A 471 21.55 26.14 13.07
CA GLN A 471 22.42 26.27 14.26
C GLN A 471 22.27 25.15 15.31
N SER A 472 21.20 24.35 15.27
CA SER A 472 20.89 23.40 16.34
C SER A 472 21.26 21.94 16.02
N ASP A 473 22.08 21.34 16.88
CA ASP A 473 22.43 19.90 16.83
C ASP A 473 21.20 19.01 17.05
N THR A 474 20.30 19.40 17.94
CA THR A 474 19.03 18.68 18.17
C THR A 474 18.13 18.70 16.93
N TYR A 475 18.04 19.83 16.22
CA TYR A 475 17.32 19.89 14.95
C TYR A 475 17.99 19.02 13.89
N SER A 476 19.31 19.04 13.83
CA SER A 476 20.09 18.20 12.91
C SER A 476 19.83 16.71 13.13
N THR A 477 19.56 16.29 14.37
CA THR A 477 19.20 14.90 14.71
C THR A 477 17.76 14.54 14.30
N ASN A 478 16.82 15.48 14.43
CA ASN A 478 15.39 15.21 14.24
C ASN A 478 14.89 15.39 12.80
N LYS A 479 15.52 16.28 12.04
CA LYS A 479 15.15 16.65 10.67
C LYS A 479 16.27 16.22 9.72
N GLY A 480 17.51 16.62 10.04
CA GLY A 480 18.69 16.34 9.24
C GLY A 480 19.61 17.55 9.29
N PHE A 481 20.90 17.37 9.02
CA PHE A 481 21.86 18.47 9.12
C PHE A 481 21.57 19.57 8.08
N CYS A 482 21.13 20.73 8.54
CA CYS A 482 20.81 21.92 7.73
C CYS A 482 19.92 21.60 6.51
N GLU A 483 18.77 20.96 6.75
CA GLU A 483 17.85 20.55 5.68
C GLU A 483 17.40 21.71 4.80
N ASP A 484 17.21 22.93 5.32
CA ASP A 484 16.77 24.07 4.50
C ASP A 484 17.72 24.31 3.31
N ILE A 485 19.02 24.06 3.49
CA ILE A 485 20.03 24.16 2.41
C ILE A 485 19.86 23.03 1.40
N GLY A 486 19.59 21.81 1.89
CA GLY A 486 19.32 20.64 1.06
C GLY A 486 18.03 20.77 0.25
N GLU A 487 17.01 21.39 0.82
CA GLU A 487 15.73 21.66 0.15
C GLU A 487 15.85 22.84 -0.84
N GLY A 488 16.90 23.66 -0.70
CA GLY A 488 17.13 24.86 -1.50
C GLY A 488 16.25 26.03 -1.08
N LYS A 489 15.75 26.02 0.17
CA LYS A 489 14.85 27.04 0.72
C LYS A 489 15.55 28.37 0.94
N PHE A 490 14.79 29.44 0.76
CA PHE A 490 15.18 30.79 1.12
C PHE A 490 14.74 31.09 2.56
N SER A 491 15.41 30.48 3.54
CA SER A 491 15.17 30.77 4.95
C SER A 491 15.70 32.16 5.34
N TYR A 492 15.20 32.73 6.43
CA TYR A 492 15.55 34.10 6.85
C TYR A 492 17.08 34.40 6.91
N PRO A 493 17.94 33.57 7.54
CA PRO A 493 19.39 33.80 7.54
C PRO A 493 20.01 33.70 6.14
N ILE A 494 19.47 32.83 5.28
CA ILE A 494 19.91 32.64 3.90
C ILE A 494 19.59 33.88 3.06
N ILE A 495 18.35 34.40 3.16
CA ILE A 495 17.92 35.63 2.47
C ILE A 495 18.83 36.79 2.86
N HIS A 496 19.05 37.01 4.15
CA HIS A 496 19.94 38.07 4.61
C HIS A 496 21.36 37.88 4.04
N SER A 497 21.90 36.65 4.07
CA SER A 497 23.24 36.36 3.57
C SER A 497 23.39 36.73 2.09
N ILE A 498 22.47 36.28 1.24
CA ILE A 498 22.46 36.56 -0.21
C ILE A 498 22.36 38.06 -0.46
N ARG A 499 21.45 38.75 0.23
CA ARG A 499 21.21 40.19 0.04
C ARG A 499 22.33 41.07 0.59
N SER A 500 23.07 40.61 1.59
CA SER A 500 24.24 41.32 2.13
C SER A 500 25.42 41.34 1.15
N ARG A 501 25.47 40.39 0.20
CA ARG A 501 26.50 40.28 -0.84
C ARG A 501 25.90 39.97 -2.22
N PRO A 502 25.19 40.90 -2.87
CA PRO A 502 24.44 40.62 -4.11
C PRO A 502 25.28 40.13 -5.30
N GLY A 503 26.58 40.45 -5.33
CA GLY A 503 27.50 39.98 -6.37
C GLY A 503 28.05 38.58 -6.16
N ASP A 504 27.78 37.97 -5.00
CA ASP A 504 28.30 36.66 -4.63
C ASP A 504 27.24 35.56 -4.82
N LEU A 505 27.38 34.80 -5.90
CA LEU A 505 26.42 33.76 -6.27
C LEU A 505 26.69 32.40 -5.61
N ARG A 506 27.66 32.30 -4.70
CA ARG A 506 28.06 31.03 -4.08
C ARG A 506 26.88 30.35 -3.38
N LEU A 507 26.18 31.09 -2.52
CA LEU A 507 25.06 30.53 -1.75
C LEU A 507 23.88 30.15 -2.67
N LEU A 508 23.54 30.98 -3.65
CA LEU A 508 22.53 30.64 -4.67
C LEU A 508 22.89 29.37 -5.45
N SER A 509 24.17 29.20 -5.80
CA SER A 509 24.66 28.02 -6.52
C SER A 509 24.58 26.76 -5.66
N ILE A 510 24.76 26.88 -4.34
CA ILE A 510 24.61 25.76 -3.40
C ILE A 510 23.13 25.38 -3.25
N LEU A 511 22.23 26.34 -3.05
CA LEU A 511 20.79 26.08 -2.94
C LEU A 511 20.23 25.42 -4.21
N LYS A 512 20.70 25.85 -5.39
CA LYS A 512 20.34 25.25 -6.67
C LYS A 512 20.70 23.76 -6.76
N GLN A 513 21.79 23.34 -6.12
CA GLN A 513 22.25 21.96 -6.18
C GLN A 513 21.40 21.02 -5.32
N ARG A 514 20.71 21.54 -4.30
CA ARG A 514 19.93 20.73 -3.34
C ARG A 514 20.75 19.55 -2.79
N SER A 515 22.00 19.84 -2.45
CA SER A 515 22.97 18.79 -2.15
C SER A 515 22.70 18.15 -0.79
N GLU A 516 22.76 16.82 -0.74
CA GLU A 516 22.78 16.03 0.49
C GLU A 516 24.18 15.95 1.13
N ASP A 517 25.21 16.45 0.44
CA ASP A 517 26.58 16.43 0.94
C ASP A 517 26.75 17.39 2.14
N ILE A 518 27.02 16.78 3.30
CA ILE A 518 27.26 17.48 4.57
C ILE A 518 28.38 18.50 4.46
N THR A 519 29.42 18.24 3.66
CA THR A 519 30.55 19.18 3.48
C THR A 519 30.11 20.46 2.77
N VAL A 520 29.24 20.34 1.77
CA VAL A 520 28.65 21.49 1.06
C VAL A 520 27.74 22.28 2.01
N ARG A 521 26.93 21.60 2.82
CA ARG A 521 26.05 22.25 3.80
C ARG A 521 26.85 22.99 4.88
N LYS A 522 27.93 22.39 5.40
CA LYS A 522 28.84 23.04 6.36
C LYS A 522 29.46 24.31 5.80
N TYR A 523 29.98 24.24 4.57
CA TYR A 523 30.54 25.41 3.90
C TYR A 523 29.52 26.54 3.71
N ALA A 524 28.27 26.20 3.38
CA ALA A 524 27.20 27.20 3.29
C ALA A 524 26.88 27.85 4.64
N VAL A 525 26.84 27.08 5.73
CA VAL A 525 26.65 27.60 7.09
C VAL A 525 27.79 28.55 7.49
N GLU A 526 29.05 28.16 7.29
CA GLU A 526 30.22 29.02 7.53
C GLU A 526 30.16 30.31 6.70
N TYR A 527 29.70 30.22 5.46
CA TYR A 527 29.51 31.40 4.62
C TYR A 527 28.41 32.33 5.15
N ILE A 528 27.26 31.79 5.59
CA ILE A 528 26.15 32.53 6.21
C ILE A 528 26.60 33.23 7.51
N GLU A 529 27.43 32.55 8.30
CA GLU A 529 28.06 33.14 9.49
C GLU A 529 28.97 34.32 9.11
N SER A 530 29.81 34.16 8.07
CA SER A 530 30.72 35.22 7.59
C SER A 530 30.01 36.48 7.10
N THR A 531 28.70 36.42 6.82
CA THR A 531 27.86 37.56 6.44
C THR A 531 27.19 38.24 7.64
N GLY A 532 27.41 37.76 8.86
CA GLY A 532 26.75 38.28 10.07
C GLY A 532 25.25 37.98 10.11
N SER A 533 24.79 36.97 9.36
CA SER A 533 23.36 36.66 9.23
C SER A 533 22.79 36.09 10.52
N PHE A 534 23.53 35.27 11.27
CA PHE A 534 23.05 34.74 12.54
C PHE A 534 22.81 35.86 13.56
N ASP A 535 23.75 36.78 13.72
CA ASP A 535 23.58 37.97 14.57
C ASP A 535 22.38 38.84 14.13
N TYR A 536 22.16 38.95 12.82
CA TYR A 536 21.00 39.68 12.27
C TYR A 536 19.68 39.01 12.67
N CYS A 537 19.58 37.70 12.52
CA CYS A 537 18.42 36.92 12.93
C CYS A 537 18.17 37.01 14.44
N GLU A 538 19.22 36.91 15.26
CA GLU A 538 19.09 37.02 16.72
C GLU A 538 18.55 38.39 17.14
N ARG A 539 19.03 39.49 16.54
CA ARG A 539 18.50 40.84 16.79
C ARG A 539 17.04 40.95 16.38
N LYS A 540 16.65 40.38 15.23
CA LYS A 540 15.26 40.37 14.78
C LYS A 540 14.35 39.61 15.75
N ILE A 541 14.78 38.41 16.17
CA ILE A 541 14.07 37.57 17.14
C ILE A 541 13.90 38.30 18.47
N ALA A 542 14.96 38.94 18.98
CA ALA A 542 14.90 39.74 20.21
C ALA A 542 13.91 40.92 20.09
N SER A 543 13.90 41.61 18.94
CA SER A 543 12.96 42.70 18.67
C SER A 543 11.51 42.22 18.63
N LEU A 544 11.24 41.07 18.00
CA LEU A 544 9.90 40.48 17.92
C LEU A 544 9.42 39.99 19.30
N LEU A 545 10.31 39.38 20.09
CA LEU A 545 10.03 39.00 21.48
C LEU A 545 9.66 40.20 22.34
N GLN A 546 10.41 41.31 22.23
CA GLN A 546 10.09 42.54 22.95
C GLN A 546 8.72 43.07 22.53
N HIS A 547 8.45 43.13 21.23
CA HIS A 547 7.17 43.61 20.71
C HIS A 547 5.99 42.74 21.20
N ALA A 548 6.14 41.41 21.16
CA ALA A 548 5.13 40.48 21.67
C ALA A 548 4.89 40.68 23.18
N ARG A 549 5.93 40.90 23.98
CA ARG A 549 5.80 41.21 25.42
C ARG A 549 5.04 42.51 25.66
N GLU A 550 5.27 43.55 24.86
CA GLU A 550 4.55 44.82 24.97
C GLU A 550 3.06 44.65 24.64
N GLN A 551 2.74 43.87 23.60
CA GLN A 551 1.36 43.52 23.23
C GLN A 551 0.67 42.71 24.33
N VAL A 552 1.34 41.69 24.88
CA VAL A 552 0.82 40.87 26.00
C VAL A 552 0.56 41.73 27.22
N ARG A 553 1.47 42.63 27.60
CA ARG A 553 1.25 43.56 28.73
C ARG A 553 0.03 44.46 28.51
N THR A 554 -0.16 44.94 27.29
CA THR A 554 -1.32 45.77 26.94
C THR A 554 -2.62 44.99 27.13
N ILE A 555 -2.69 43.75 26.63
CA ILE A 555 -3.85 42.87 26.77
C ILE A 555 -4.06 42.45 28.24
N ALA A 556 -2.98 42.10 28.94
CA ALA A 556 -3.01 41.65 30.34
C ALA A 556 -3.47 42.75 31.29
N ASN A 557 -3.13 44.02 31.03
CA ASN A 557 -3.63 45.14 31.82
C ASN A 557 -5.15 45.33 31.65
N THR A 558 -5.71 44.91 30.52
CA THR A 558 -7.17 44.94 30.27
C THR A 558 -7.89 43.72 30.86
N ALA A 559 -7.23 42.55 30.89
CA ALA A 559 -7.86 41.27 31.27
C ALA A 559 -7.43 40.72 32.65
N HIS A 560 -6.44 41.32 33.32
CA HIS A 560 -5.82 40.87 34.58
C HIS A 560 -5.29 39.41 34.57
N ARG A 561 -4.85 38.90 33.42
CA ARG A 561 -4.38 37.52 33.17
C ARG A 561 -3.23 37.50 32.15
N GLY A 562 -2.56 36.36 31.91
CA GLY A 562 -1.52 36.25 30.86
C GLY A 562 -0.21 35.55 31.22
N SER A 563 -0.16 34.86 32.36
CA SER A 563 1.07 34.22 32.85
C SER A 563 1.58 33.11 31.92
N GLN A 564 0.69 32.47 31.16
CA GLN A 564 1.06 31.36 30.29
C GLN A 564 1.67 31.83 28.96
N ILE A 565 1.19 32.93 28.38
CA ILE A 565 1.81 33.48 27.16
C ILE A 565 3.23 33.94 27.47
N GLU A 566 3.47 34.57 28.63
CA GLU A 566 4.83 34.95 29.06
C GLU A 566 5.75 33.73 29.21
N LYS A 567 5.25 32.58 29.72
CA LYS A 567 6.04 31.34 29.74
C LYS A 567 6.38 30.86 28.34
N ILE A 568 5.45 30.93 27.38
CA ILE A 568 5.72 30.57 25.98
C ILE A 568 6.78 31.51 25.40
N LEU A 569 6.68 32.82 25.63
CA LEU A 569 7.67 33.79 25.16
C LEU A 569 9.07 33.51 25.72
N ASN A 570 9.17 33.12 26.99
CA ASN A 570 10.45 32.73 27.58
C ASN A 570 11.03 31.45 26.95
N MET A 571 10.20 30.50 26.56
CA MET A 571 10.65 29.30 25.82
C MET A 571 11.14 29.60 24.39
N LEU A 572 10.76 30.75 23.83
CA LEU A 572 11.15 31.17 22.49
C LEU A 572 12.44 32.00 22.46
N GLU A 573 12.98 32.37 23.62
CA GLU A 573 14.30 32.99 23.70
C GLU A 573 15.38 32.04 23.14
N ILE A 574 16.39 32.64 22.51
CA ILE A 574 17.59 31.92 22.06
C ILE A 574 18.59 31.99 23.21
N ASP A 575 19.07 30.82 23.66
CA ASP A 575 20.17 30.74 24.61
C ASP A 575 21.42 31.34 23.94
N LYS A 576 21.94 32.46 24.49
CA LYS A 576 23.21 33.01 24.05
C LYS A 576 24.32 32.02 24.41
N LYS A 577 25.02 31.50 23.39
CA LYS A 577 26.24 30.71 23.58
C LYS A 577 27.38 31.57 24.10
#